data_AF-A0A6A4IX44-F1
#
_entry.id   AF-A0A6A4IX44-F1
#
_cell.length_a   1.000
_cell.length_b   1.000
_cell.length_c   1.000
_cell.angle_alpha   90.00
_cell.angle_beta   90.00
_cell.angle_gamma   90.00
#
_symmetry.space_group_name_H-M   'P 1'
#
loop_
_entity.id
_entity.type
_entity.pdbx_description
1 polymer ?
#
loop_
_entity_poly.entity_id
_entity_poly.type
_entity_poly.pdbx_seq_one_letter_code
_entity_poly.pdbx_strand_id
1 'polypeptide(L)'
;MKSHLIKGLLLLSCIFILAESKLLTKKDKKYLLERVSEWDNAPEALKIVKGTVTTKRGTTMYKFVYKTEDGSSCDAEMDEKKNRTGRYTWECVMTNILDDEESDDDYEMRRRQLRKNKKPSVMKGTGVL
;
A
#
# COMPACT_ATOMS: atom_id res chain seq x y z
N MET A 1 31.54 -36.52 42.22
CA MET A 1 31.13 -36.51 40.80
C MET A 1 29.69 -36.98 40.70
N LYS A 2 28.77 -36.11 40.24
CA LYS A 2 27.73 -36.40 39.24
C LYS A 2 26.70 -35.26 39.24
N SER A 3 27.03 -34.23 38.45
CA SER A 3 26.14 -33.14 38.04
C SER A 3 24.95 -33.72 37.28
N HIS A 4 23.78 -33.80 37.90
CA HIS A 4 22.53 -34.18 37.22
C HIS A 4 21.42 -33.12 37.28
N LEU A 5 21.70 -31.92 37.81
CA LEU A 5 20.69 -30.86 37.95
C LEU A 5 20.67 -29.81 36.83
N ILE A 6 21.34 -30.04 35.69
CA ILE A 6 21.46 -29.02 34.62
C ILE A 6 20.73 -29.43 33.33
N LYS A 7 20.13 -30.62 33.24
CA LYS A 7 19.49 -31.09 31.99
C LYS A 7 18.00 -30.73 31.84
N GLY A 8 17.39 -30.04 32.80
CA GLY A 8 15.94 -29.84 32.86
C GLY A 8 15.41 -28.46 32.45
N LEU A 9 16.27 -27.47 32.15
CA LEU A 9 15.83 -26.06 32.12
C LEU A 9 16.18 -25.32 30.82
N LEU A 10 15.92 -25.93 29.65
CA LEU A 10 16.12 -25.29 28.33
C LEU A 10 14.90 -25.42 27.40
N LEU A 11 13.68 -25.49 27.94
CA LEU A 11 12.45 -25.57 27.14
C LEU A 11 11.39 -24.52 27.53
N LEU A 12 11.82 -23.33 27.94
CA LEU A 12 10.92 -22.20 28.20
C LEU A 12 11.52 -20.95 27.57
N SER A 13 10.89 -20.46 26.49
CA SER A 13 10.91 -19.07 25.97
C SER A 13 11.05 -18.91 24.46
N CYS A 14 10.55 -19.85 23.63
CA CYS A 14 10.14 -19.46 22.27
C CYS A 14 8.74 -18.84 22.31
N ILE A 15 8.59 -17.69 22.99
CA ILE A 15 7.42 -16.82 22.78
C ILE A 15 7.65 -16.20 21.40
N PHE A 16 7.18 -16.90 20.37
CA PHE A 16 7.04 -16.32 19.05
C PHE A 16 6.08 -15.15 19.19
N ILE A 17 6.61 -13.93 19.26
CA ILE A 17 5.84 -12.71 19.04
C ILE A 17 5.47 -12.72 17.55
N LEU A 18 4.49 -13.55 17.20
CA LEU A 18 3.86 -13.56 15.89
C LEU A 18 3.15 -12.23 15.77
N ALA A 19 3.70 -11.34 14.94
CA ALA A 19 3.02 -10.12 14.56
C ALA A 19 1.80 -10.55 13.73
N GLU A 20 0.63 -10.57 14.36
CA GLU A 20 -0.60 -11.02 13.74
C GLU A 20 -1.03 -9.98 12.70
N SER A 21 -0.98 -10.35 11.42
CA SER A 21 -1.49 -9.54 10.32
C SER A 21 -3.01 -9.67 10.27
N LYS A 22 -3.70 -8.52 10.25
CA LYS A 22 -5.17 -8.44 10.27
C LYS A 22 -5.67 -7.70 9.03
N LEU A 23 -6.85 -8.05 8.54
CA LEU A 23 -7.51 -7.28 7.48
C LEU A 23 -7.88 -5.89 7.99
N LEU A 24 -7.86 -4.89 7.11
CA LEU A 24 -8.27 -3.52 7.47
C LEU A 24 -9.75 -3.46 7.85
N THR A 25 -10.00 -2.88 9.02
CA THR A 25 -11.34 -2.55 9.48
C THR A 25 -11.85 -1.29 8.77
N LYS A 26 -13.16 -1.00 8.90
CA LYS A 26 -13.73 0.27 8.42
C LYS A 26 -13.04 1.50 9.03
N LYS A 27 -12.61 1.41 10.30
CA LYS A 27 -11.88 2.48 10.99
C LYS A 27 -10.50 2.70 10.36
N ASP A 28 -9.78 1.61 10.08
CA ASP A 28 -8.48 1.71 9.40
C ASP A 28 -8.62 2.32 8.02
N LYS A 29 -9.63 1.89 7.24
CA LYS A 29 -9.87 2.46 5.91
C LYS A 29 -10.14 3.96 5.95
N LYS A 30 -10.97 4.43 6.90
CA LYS A 30 -11.24 5.87 7.07
C LYS A 30 -9.96 6.63 7.43
N TYR A 31 -9.22 6.12 8.41
CA TYR A 31 -7.95 6.68 8.83
C TYR A 31 -6.93 6.78 7.67
N LEU A 32 -6.82 5.74 6.86
CA LEU A 32 -5.90 5.71 5.72
C LEU A 32 -6.30 6.69 4.61
N LEU A 33 -7.60 6.93 4.39
CA LEU A 33 -8.04 7.95 3.43
C LEU A 33 -7.59 9.34 3.86
N GLU A 34 -7.79 9.67 5.13
CA GLU A 34 -7.32 10.94 5.71
C GLU A 34 -5.79 11.05 5.55
N ARG A 35 -5.03 9.99 5.82
CA ARG A 35 -3.57 10.00 5.65
C ARG A 35 -3.09 10.17 4.22
N VAL A 36 -3.70 9.49 3.24
CA VAL A 36 -3.28 9.64 1.85
C VAL A 36 -3.50 11.07 1.35
N SER A 37 -4.53 11.77 1.85
CA SER A 37 -4.77 13.18 1.48
C SER A 37 -3.69 14.14 1.96
N GLU A 38 -2.87 13.72 2.94
CA GLU A 38 -1.74 14.49 3.47
C GLU A 38 -0.42 14.19 2.72
N TRP A 39 -0.39 13.21 1.82
CA TRP A 39 0.84 12.76 1.17
C TRP A 39 1.20 13.62 -0.03
N ASP A 40 2.44 14.10 -0.05
CA ASP A 40 2.98 14.86 -1.17
C ASP A 40 2.91 14.08 -2.49
N ASN A 41 2.30 14.70 -3.49
CA ASN A 41 2.17 14.22 -4.86
C ASN A 41 1.41 12.88 -5.03
N ALA A 42 0.79 12.37 -3.98
CA ALA A 42 -0.04 11.17 -4.08
C ALA A 42 -1.36 11.51 -4.80
N PRO A 43 -1.82 10.68 -5.75
CA PRO A 43 -3.16 10.83 -6.32
C PRO A 43 -4.25 10.76 -5.26
N GLU A 44 -5.29 11.57 -5.40
CA GLU A 44 -6.39 11.64 -4.43
C GLU A 44 -7.09 10.29 -4.26
N ALA A 45 -7.19 9.82 -3.02
CA ALA A 45 -7.79 8.53 -2.71
C ALA A 45 -9.29 8.65 -2.51
N LEU A 46 -10.07 8.05 -3.43
CA LEU A 46 -11.51 7.95 -3.34
C LEU A 46 -11.95 6.85 -2.33
N LYS A 47 -11.27 5.70 -2.36
CA LYS A 47 -11.59 4.57 -1.46
C LYS A 47 -10.44 3.58 -1.28
N ILE A 48 -10.39 2.96 -0.10
CA ILE A 48 -9.50 1.83 0.21
C ILE A 48 -10.20 0.51 -0.13
N VAL A 49 -9.68 -0.20 -1.13
CA VAL A 49 -10.25 -1.46 -1.62
C VAL A 49 -9.94 -2.59 -0.66
N LYS A 50 -8.66 -2.80 -0.38
CA LYS A 50 -8.14 -3.92 0.42
C LYS A 50 -6.88 -3.51 1.14
N GLY A 51 -6.49 -4.31 2.13
CA GLY A 51 -5.22 -4.15 2.79
C GLY A 51 -5.14 -4.95 4.09
N THR A 52 -4.00 -4.83 4.73
CA THR A 52 -3.70 -5.45 6.02
C THR A 52 -3.03 -4.46 6.95
N VAL A 53 -3.22 -4.66 8.24
CA VAL A 53 -2.51 -3.97 9.32
C VAL A 53 -1.75 -5.00 10.15
N THR A 54 -0.50 -4.71 10.45
CA THR A 54 0.35 -5.52 11.34
C THR A 54 0.97 -4.61 12.39
N THR A 55 0.84 -4.95 13.68
CA THR A 55 1.49 -4.20 14.75
C THR A 55 2.64 -5.01 15.34
N LYS A 56 3.85 -4.47 15.32
CA LYS A 56 5.05 -5.12 15.88
C LYS A 56 5.90 -4.09 16.62
N ARG A 57 6.24 -4.39 17.88
CA ARG A 57 7.15 -3.58 18.72
C ARG A 57 6.81 -2.08 18.74
N GLY A 58 5.51 -1.75 18.81
CA GLY A 58 5.04 -0.36 18.86
C GLY A 58 5.06 0.39 17.52
N THR A 59 5.26 -0.32 16.41
CA THR A 59 5.07 0.19 15.05
C THR A 59 3.88 -0.52 14.42
N THR A 60 2.97 0.25 13.85
CA THR A 60 1.83 -0.24 13.07
C THR A 60 2.17 -0.08 11.60
N MET A 61 2.14 -1.17 10.85
CA MET A 61 2.40 -1.19 9.42
C MET A 61 1.10 -1.48 8.68
N TYR A 62 0.72 -0.58 7.79
CA TYR A 62 -0.40 -0.71 6.88
C TYR A 62 0.13 -1.03 5.49
N LYS A 63 -0.48 -2.01 4.82
CA LYS A 63 -0.29 -2.28 3.39
C LYS A 63 -1.65 -2.31 2.75
N PHE A 64 -1.91 -1.47 1.74
CA PHE A 64 -3.26 -1.29 1.24
C PHE A 64 -3.30 -0.82 -0.21
N VAL A 65 -4.45 -1.00 -0.84
CA VAL A 65 -4.72 -0.54 -2.20
C VAL A 65 -5.84 0.48 -2.17
N TYR A 66 -5.60 1.64 -2.77
CA TYR A 66 -6.62 2.66 -2.96
C TYR A 66 -6.95 2.87 -4.44
N LYS A 67 -8.14 3.40 -4.67
CA LYS A 67 -8.64 3.83 -5.98
C LYS A 67 -8.74 5.34 -6.02
N THR A 68 -8.40 5.90 -7.15
CA THR A 68 -8.48 7.32 -7.50
C THR A 68 -9.72 7.58 -8.37
N GLU A 69 -10.07 8.83 -8.60
CA GLU A 69 -11.23 9.21 -9.41
C GLU A 69 -11.10 8.80 -10.89
N ASP A 70 -9.90 8.87 -11.45
CA ASP A 70 -9.58 8.44 -12.83
C ASP A 70 -9.62 6.90 -13.02
N GLY A 71 -9.94 6.14 -11.97
CA GLY A 71 -10.00 4.68 -11.98
C GLY A 71 -8.67 3.98 -11.73
N SER A 72 -7.57 4.73 -11.62
CA SER A 72 -6.24 4.20 -11.33
C SER A 72 -6.21 3.46 -9.99
N SER A 73 -5.29 2.50 -9.90
CA SER A 73 -5.09 1.68 -8.70
C SER A 73 -3.70 1.93 -8.16
N CYS A 74 -3.63 2.21 -6.86
CA CYS A 74 -2.40 2.54 -6.19
C CYS A 74 -2.15 1.57 -5.03
N ASP A 75 -1.00 0.93 -5.03
CA ASP A 75 -0.48 0.15 -3.92
C ASP A 75 0.28 1.09 -2.96
N ALA A 76 0.00 0.98 -1.67
CA ALA A 76 0.57 1.85 -0.66
C ALA A 76 1.01 1.07 0.58
N GLU A 77 2.10 1.52 1.18
CA GLU A 77 2.60 1.06 2.47
C GLU A 77 2.84 2.26 3.39
N MET A 78 2.48 2.12 4.66
CA MET A 78 2.70 3.13 5.68
C MET A 78 3.11 2.47 6.99
N ASP A 79 4.21 2.89 7.59
CA ASP A 79 4.55 2.55 8.97
C ASP A 79 4.33 3.76 9.87
N GLU A 80 3.74 3.52 11.04
CA GLU A 80 3.47 4.55 12.04
C GLU A 80 3.90 4.05 13.42
N LYS A 81 4.77 4.81 14.07
CA LYS A 81 5.18 4.59 15.45
C LYS A 81 4.15 5.19 16.41
N LYS A 82 4.18 4.77 17.68
CA LYS A 82 3.29 5.32 18.74
C LYS A 82 3.31 6.85 18.86
N ASN A 83 4.41 7.51 18.50
CA ASN A 83 4.55 8.96 18.52
C ASN A 83 4.05 9.65 17.24
N ARG A 84 3.27 8.96 16.38
CA ARG A 84 2.73 9.43 15.10
C ARG A 84 3.76 9.71 14.00
N THR A 85 5.05 9.49 14.26
CA THR A 85 6.09 9.56 13.22
C THR A 85 6.16 8.26 12.44
N GLY A 86 6.55 8.35 11.17
CA GLY A 86 6.53 7.19 10.30
C GLY A 86 7.04 7.49 8.90
N ARG A 87 6.81 6.54 8.00
CA ARG A 87 7.07 6.70 6.58
C ARG A 87 5.95 6.11 5.76
N TYR A 88 5.86 6.56 4.53
CA TYR A 88 4.96 5.99 3.55
C TYR A 88 5.64 5.83 2.20
N THR A 89 5.10 4.92 1.40
CA THR A 89 5.43 4.72 -0.01
C THR A 89 4.14 4.42 -0.77
N TRP A 90 4.04 4.89 -2.00
CA TRP A 90 2.92 4.58 -2.87
C TRP A 90 3.39 4.41 -4.32
N GLU A 91 2.69 3.57 -5.08
CA GLU A 91 2.90 3.34 -6.50
C GLU A 91 1.55 3.17 -7.18
N CYS A 92 1.32 3.94 -8.25
CA CYS A 92 0.10 3.95 -9.03
C CYS A 92 0.38 3.55 -10.48
N VAL A 93 -0.44 2.65 -11.01
CA VAL A 93 -0.49 2.38 -12.45
C VAL A 93 -1.61 3.25 -13.03
N MET A 94 -1.23 4.29 -13.76
CA MET A 94 -2.18 5.27 -14.30
C MET A 94 -2.94 4.66 -15.49
N THR A 95 -4.26 4.72 -15.44
CA THR A 95 -5.09 4.47 -16.63
C THR A 95 -5.01 5.70 -17.52
N ASN A 96 -4.32 5.58 -18.67
CA ASN A 96 -4.36 6.61 -19.71
C ASN A 96 -5.79 6.70 -20.29
N ILE A 97 -6.70 7.37 -19.60
CA ILE A 97 -7.86 7.95 -20.27
C ILE A 97 -7.26 9.10 -21.06
N LEU A 98 -6.95 8.83 -22.33
CA LEU A 98 -6.63 9.90 -23.26
C LEU A 98 -7.91 10.74 -23.35
N ASP A 99 -7.78 12.04 -23.10
CA ASP A 99 -8.76 13.04 -23.53
C ASP A 99 -8.89 12.90 -25.05
N ASP A 100 -9.76 11.98 -25.50
CA ASP A 100 -10.16 11.82 -26.89
C ASP A 100 -11.17 12.95 -27.19
N GLU A 101 -10.67 14.20 -27.21
CA GLU A 101 -11.34 15.27 -27.94
C GLU A 101 -10.94 15.17 -29.42
N GLU A 102 -11.96 14.87 -30.22
CA GLU A 102 -12.11 15.02 -31.67
C GLU A 102 -11.22 14.21 -32.65
N SER A 103 -11.91 13.74 -33.70
CA SER A 103 -11.51 13.81 -35.13
C SER A 103 -11.34 12.49 -35.88
N ASP A 104 -12.27 12.33 -36.84
CA ASP A 104 -12.31 11.55 -38.09
C ASP A 104 -12.09 10.03 -38.08
N ASP A 105 -13.12 9.35 -38.59
CA ASP A 105 -13.33 7.89 -38.67
C ASP A 105 -12.24 7.11 -39.44
N ASP A 106 -11.38 7.79 -40.20
CA ASP A 106 -10.30 7.16 -41.00
C ASP A 106 -8.99 6.91 -40.20
N TYR A 107 -8.86 7.46 -38.98
CA TYR A 107 -7.67 7.29 -38.11
C TYR A 107 -7.74 6.07 -37.16
N GLU A 108 -8.85 5.34 -37.13
CA GLU A 108 -9.15 4.27 -36.16
C GLU A 108 -8.17 3.08 -36.25
N MET A 109 -7.80 2.65 -37.46
CA MET A 109 -6.95 1.46 -37.63
C MET A 109 -5.49 1.68 -37.19
N ARG A 110 -4.96 2.90 -37.33
CA ARG A 110 -3.59 3.25 -36.91
C ARG A 110 -3.49 3.38 -35.38
N ARG A 111 -4.52 3.93 -34.73
CA ARG A 111 -4.58 4.08 -33.25
C ARG A 111 -4.57 2.72 -32.53
N ARG A 112 -5.20 1.68 -33.09
CA ARG A 112 -5.22 0.32 -32.49
C ARG A 112 -3.83 -0.31 -32.39
N GLN A 113 -2.89 0.03 -33.27
CA GLN A 113 -1.52 -0.47 -33.21
C GLN A 113 -0.66 0.30 -32.20
N LEU A 114 -0.87 1.61 -32.04
CA LEU A 114 -0.16 2.43 -31.06
C LEU A 114 -0.58 2.14 -29.61
N ARG A 115 -1.88 1.84 -29.38
CA ARG A 115 -2.39 1.43 -28.06
C ARG A 115 -1.75 0.13 -27.54
N LYS A 116 -1.28 -0.77 -28.41
CA LYS A 116 -0.61 -2.02 -28.00
C LYS A 116 0.80 -1.82 -27.45
N ASN A 117 1.43 -0.67 -27.67
CA ASN A 117 2.84 -0.43 -27.35
C ASN A 117 3.07 0.66 -26.28
N LYS A 118 2.03 1.38 -25.84
CA LYS A 118 2.19 2.41 -24.79
C LYS A 118 2.23 1.72 -23.43
N LYS A 119 3.43 1.62 -22.85
CA LYS A 119 3.61 1.15 -21.46
C LYS A 119 2.75 2.03 -20.53
N PRO A 120 2.04 1.43 -19.56
CA PRO A 120 1.35 2.20 -18.52
C PRO A 120 2.32 3.17 -17.86
N SER A 121 1.91 4.42 -17.65
CA SER A 121 2.69 5.35 -16.84
C SER A 121 2.59 4.91 -15.38
N VAL A 122 3.74 4.75 -14.75
CA VAL A 122 3.85 4.41 -13.33
C VAL A 122 4.25 5.69 -12.59
N MET A 123 3.43 6.08 -11.62
CA MET A 123 3.76 7.13 -10.66
C MET A 123 4.08 6.51 -9.32
N LYS A 124 5.04 7.07 -8.60
CA LYS A 124 5.40 6.60 -7.26
C LYS A 124 5.90 7.74 -6.39
N GLY A 125 5.76 7.57 -5.09
CA GLY A 125 6.23 8.54 -4.12
C GLY A 125 6.54 7.91 -2.77
N THR A 126 7.23 8.67 -1.93
CA THR A 126 7.57 8.30 -0.56
C THR A 126 7.68 9.57 0.28
N GLY A 127 7.44 9.44 1.58
CA GLY A 127 7.60 10.55 2.51
C GLY A 127 7.61 10.09 3.97
N VAL A 128 7.47 11.06 4.86
CA VAL A 128 7.44 10.88 6.32
C VAL A 128 6.09 11.36 6.85
N LEU A 129 5.63 10.75 7.96
CA LEU A 129 4.46 11.21 8.72
C LEU A 129 4.84 12.27 9.75
#